data_AF-A0A136KFC2-F1
#
_entry.id   AF-A0A136KFC2-F1
#
_cell.length_a   1.000
_cell.length_b   1.000
_cell.length_c   1.000
_cell.angle_alpha   90.00
_cell.angle_beta   90.00
_cell.angle_gamma   90.00
#
_symmetry.space_group_name_H-M   'P 1'
#
loop_
_entity.id
_entity.type
_entity.pdbx_description
1 polymer ?
#
loop_
_entity_poly.entity_id
_entity_poly.type
_entity_poly.pdbx_seq_one_letter_code
_entity_poly.pdbx_strand_id
1 'polypeptide(L)' 'MGSQEIFKQGSRTFYYSSKFFPADKLEDVTKLYAFVRVADDFVDSFPQQIDEFNKFYQEYRSAIASKKKGQ' A
#
# COMPACT_ATOMS: atom_id res chain seq x y z
N MET A 1 -17.22 -7.58 1.96
CA MET A 1 -15.90 -8.20 1.69
C MET A 1 -14.94 -7.68 2.75
N GLY A 2 -14.38 -8.58 3.56
CA GLY A 2 -13.52 -8.21 4.69
C GLY A 2 -12.12 -7.84 4.23
N SER A 3 -11.41 -6.98 4.97
CA SER A 3 -10.05 -6.50 4.63
C SER A 3 -9.05 -7.61 4.33
N GLN A 4 -9.28 -8.84 4.79
CA GLN A 4 -8.43 -10.00 4.52
C GLN A 4 -8.55 -10.55 3.08
N GLU A 5 -9.68 -10.34 2.40
CA GLU A 5 -9.89 -10.86 1.04
C GLU A 5 -9.07 -10.08 0.00
N ILE A 6 -8.96 -8.76 0.19
CA ILE A 6 -8.14 -7.85 -0.63
C ILE A 6 -6.65 -8.27 -0.54
N PHE A 7 -6.19 -8.65 0.66
CA PHE A 7 -4.83 -9.16 0.87
C PHE A 7 -4.54 -10.44 0.10
N LYS A 8 -5.50 -11.37 0.07
CA LYS A 8 -5.34 -12.66 -0.58
C LYS A 8 -5.34 -12.57 -2.10
N GLN A 9 -6.11 -11.63 -2.67
CA GLN A 9 -6.18 -11.40 -4.12
C GLN A 9 -4.98 -10.66 -4.68
N GLY A 10 -4.43 -9.66 -3.97
CA GLY A 10 -3.33 -8.84 -4.48
C GLY A 10 -1.96 -9.53 -4.51
N SER A 11 -1.68 -10.47 -3.60
CA SER A 11 -0.44 -11.25 -3.62
C SER A 11 -0.55 -12.48 -2.74
N ARG A 12 -0.90 -13.62 -3.35
CA ARG A 12 -1.00 -14.93 -2.66
C ARG A 12 0.28 -15.24 -1.88
N THR A 13 1.45 -15.02 -2.48
CA THR A 13 2.76 -15.30 -1.86
C THR A 13 3.03 -14.42 -0.65
N PHE A 14 2.69 -13.12 -0.71
CA PHE A 14 2.86 -12.22 0.42
C PHE A 14 1.90 -12.54 1.56
N TYR A 15 0.63 -12.87 1.25
CA TYR A 15 -0.36 -13.28 2.24
C TYR A 15 0.02 -14.58 2.98
N TYR A 16 0.64 -15.55 2.29
CA TYR A 16 1.11 -16.77 2.97
C TYR A 16 2.37 -16.51 3.79
N SER A 17 3.27 -15.65 3.30
CA SER A 17 4.50 -15.29 4.03
C SER A 17 4.19 -14.46 5.28
N SER A 18 3.17 -13.61 5.24
CA SER A 18 2.83 -12.73 6.35
C SER A 18 2.26 -13.46 7.57
N LYS A 19 1.75 -14.68 7.40
CA LYS A 19 1.29 -15.54 8.51
C LYS A 19 2.39 -15.97 9.47
N PHE A 20 3.66 -15.85 9.06
CA PHE A 20 4.81 -16.15 9.91
C PHE A 20 5.29 -14.92 10.71
N PHE A 21 4.70 -13.74 10.49
CA PHE A 21 5.04 -12.57 11.27
C PHE A 21 4.42 -12.62 12.68
N PRO A 22 5.13 -12.11 13.69
CA PRO A 22 4.54 -11.79 14.99
C PRO A 22 3.32 -10.87 14.82
N ALA A 23 2.31 -11.03 15.68
CA ALA A 23 1.05 -10.29 15.58
C ALA A 23 1.24 -8.76 15.62
N ASP A 24 2.22 -8.28 16.39
CA ASP A 24 2.57 -6.86 16.50
C ASP A 24 3.20 -6.30 15.22
N LYS A 25 3.81 -7.15 14.38
CA LYS A 25 4.39 -6.75 13.09
C LYS A 25 3.41 -6.88 11.94
N LEU A 26 2.43 -7.78 12.07
CA LEU A 26 1.46 -8.05 11.02
C LEU A 26 0.69 -6.79 10.64
N GLU A 27 0.29 -5.97 11.61
CA GLU A 27 -0.45 -4.72 11.36
C GLU A 27 0.37 -3.71 10.54
N ASP A 28 1.63 -3.49 10.91
CA ASP A 28 2.52 -2.55 10.21
C ASP A 28 2.85 -3.03 8.79
N VAL A 29 3.15 -4.32 8.63
CA VAL A 29 3.41 -4.93 7.32
C VAL A 29 2.17 -4.86 6.43
N THR A 30 0.98 -5.07 7.00
CA THR A 30 -0.30 -4.93 6.31
C THR A 30 -0.49 -3.49 5.82
N LYS A 31 -0.29 -2.49 6.67
CA LYS A 31 -0.40 -1.08 6.27
C LYS A 31 0.55 -0.72 5.13
N LEU A 32 1.82 -1.14 5.24
CA LEU A 32 2.82 -0.89 4.20
C LEU A 32 2.44 -1.55 2.88
N TYR A 33 2.03 -2.81 2.92
CA TYR A 33 1.61 -3.55 1.73
C TYR A 33 0.40 -2.89 1.05
N ALA A 34 -0.62 -2.52 1.84
CA ALA A 34 -1.81 -1.85 1.30
C ALA A 34 -1.45 -0.53 0.62
N PHE A 35 -0.52 0.25 1.21
CA PHE A 35 -0.03 1.48 0.61
C PHE A 35 0.69 1.25 -0.73
N VAL A 36 1.61 0.29 -0.78
CA VAL A 36 2.37 -0.02 -2.01
C VAL A 36 1.46 -0.60 -3.09
N ARG A 37 0.48 -1.44 -2.72
CA ARG A 37 -0.44 -2.07 -3.67
C ARG A 37 -1.29 -1.05 -4.44
N VAL A 38 -1.69 0.06 -3.81
CA VAL A 38 -2.40 1.15 -4.50
C VAL A 38 -1.53 1.78 -5.58
N ALA A 39 -0.24 2.00 -5.31
CA ALA A 39 0.68 2.54 -6.31
C ALA A 39 0.91 1.56 -7.47
N ASP A 40 1.03 0.28 -7.14
CA ASP A 40 1.18 -0.85 -8.07
C ASP A 40 -0.04 -0.98 -8.99
N ASP A 41 -1.26 -0.87 -8.46
CA ASP A 41 -2.52 -0.91 -9.21
C ASP A 41 -2.57 0.16 -10.33
N PHE A 42 -1.97 1.34 -10.13
CA PHE A 42 -1.94 2.40 -11.15
C PHE A 42 -1.00 2.09 -12.32
N VAL A 43 0.12 1.42 -12.06
CA VAL A 43 1.14 1.11 -13.09
C VAL A 43 0.87 -0.22 -13.79
N ASP A 44 0.20 -1.16 -13.10
CA ASP A 44 -0.21 -2.46 -13.64
C ASP A 44 -1.47 -2.38 -14.52
N SER A 45 -2.24 -1.28 -14.46
CA SER A 45 -3.43 -1.14 -15.29
C SER A 45 -3.08 -0.96 -16.77
N PHE A 46 -3.97 -1.40 -17.66
CA PHE A 46 -3.86 -1.13 -19.10
C PHE A 46 -5.14 -0.47 -19.63
N PRO A 47 -5.09 0.80 -20.09
CA PRO A 47 -3.92 1.68 -20.09
C PRO A 47 -3.45 2.05 -18.66
N GLN A 48 -2.18 2.41 -18.53
CA GLN A 48 -1.61 2.82 -17.23
C GLN A 48 -2.24 4.13 -16.75
N GLN A 49 -2.50 4.24 -15.46
CA GLN A 49 -3.11 5.42 -14.84
C GLN A 49 -2.03 6.39 -14.30
N ILE A 50 -1.25 6.95 -15.22
CA ILE A 50 -0.08 7.80 -14.89
C ILE A 50 -0.47 9.06 -14.12
N ASP A 51 -1.58 9.71 -14.49
CA ASP A 51 -2.05 10.92 -13.81
C ASP A 51 -2.44 10.65 -12.34
N GLU A 52 -3.16 9.55 -12.10
CA GLU A 52 -3.54 9.13 -10.74
C GLU A 52 -2.33 8.72 -9.90
N PHE A 53 -1.36 8.01 -10.49
CA PHE A 53 -0.09 7.71 -9.83
C PHE A 53 0.65 8.99 -9.40
N ASN A 54 0.75 9.97 -10.31
CA ASN A 54 1.40 11.25 -10.01
C ASN A 54 0.69 12.00 -8.89
N LYS A 55 -0.65 12.03 -8.89
CA LYS A 55 -1.44 12.64 -7.83
C LYS A 55 -1.18 11.96 -6.48
N PHE A 56 -1.27 10.63 -6.43
CA PHE A 56 -0.98 9.85 -5.23
C PHE A 56 0.43 10.12 -4.68
N TYR A 57 1.43 10.20 -5.56
CA TYR A 57 2.80 10.54 -5.19
C TYR A 57 2.91 11.93 -4.58
N GLN A 58 2.26 12.95 -5.17
CA GLN A 58 2.29 14.31 -4.63
C GLN A 58 1.59 14.43 -3.28
N GLU A 59 0.47 13.73 -3.09
CA GLU A 59 -0.23 13.67 -1.81
C GLU A 59 0.64 13.06 -0.71
N TYR A 60 1.32 11.94 -1.01
CA TYR A 60 2.29 11.33 -0.09
C TYR A 60 3.43 12.30 0.27
N ARG A 61 4.03 12.95 -0.74
CA ARG A 61 5.12 13.93 -0.55
C ARG A 61 4.68 15.13 0.29
N SER A 62 3.45 15.58 0.11
CA SER A 62 2.86 16.68 0.89
C SER A 62 2.61 16.26 2.33
N ALA A 63 2.07 15.07 2.56
CA ALA A 63 1.82 14.53 3.90
C ALA A 63 3.12 14.39 4.72
N ILE A 64 4.20 13.86 4.13
CA ILE A 64 5.49 13.75 4.82
C ILE A 64 6.13 15.11 5.08
N ALA A 65 5.98 16.07 4.17
CA ALA A 65 6.51 17.42 4.32
C ALA A 65 5.79 18.20 5.44
N SER A 66 4.47 18.08 5.51
CA SER A 66 3.66 18.68 6.57
C SER A 66 3.98 18.08 7.95
N LYS A 67 4.24 16.77 8.02
CA LYS A 67 4.67 16.12 9.26
C LYS A 67 6.03 16.61 9.76
N LYS A 68 6.90 17.05 8.84
CA LYS A 68 8.23 17.60 9.14
C LYS A 68 8.21 19.06 9.65
N LYS A 69 7.11 19.79 9.44
CA LYS A 69 6.91 21.18 9.90
C LYS A 69 6.26 21.29 11.29
N GLY A 70 5.80 20.18 11.85
CA GLY A 70 5.12 20.13 13.16
C GLY A 70 5.92 19.42 14.26
N GLN A 71 7.25 19.33 14.13
CA GLN A 71 8.16 18.76 15.12
C GLN A 71 9.19 19.80 15.54
#